data_AF-V9LKQ1-F1
#
_entry.id   AF-V9LKQ1-F1
#
_cell.length_a   1.000
_cell.length_b   1.000
_cell.length_c   1.000
_cell.angle_alpha   90.00
_cell.angle_beta   90.00
_cell.angle_gamma   90.00
#
_symmetry.space_group_name_H-M   'P 1'
#
loop_
_entity.id
_entity.type
_entity.pdbx_description
1 polymer ?
#
loop_
_entity_poly.entity_id
_entity_poly.type
_entity_poly.pdbx_seq_one_letter_code
_entity_poly.pdbx_strand_id
1 'polypeptide(L)'
;APVCIDELDEPIQPCRSLCEQVRGSCSPVMSAFGFPWPDMLECNRFPEDNDLCIPPADSNEHLTVPKEEPRVCEACKDNAENDNEIVESYCKNDFALKIKVKEISYINGDTKIIPETKSKTIYKLNGVTETRSEEHT
;
A
#
# COMPACT_ATOMS: atom_id res chain seq x y z
N ALA A 1 7.39 16.84 -11.65
CA ALA A 1 7.95 17.96 -12.43
C ALA A 1 8.24 19.10 -11.47
N PRO A 2 9.48 19.60 -11.37
CA PRO A 2 9.86 20.73 -10.51
C PRO A 2 9.37 22.07 -11.07
N VAL A 3 9.33 23.10 -10.22
CA VAL A 3 9.05 24.48 -10.64
C VAL A 3 10.25 25.01 -11.44
N CYS A 4 10.00 25.68 -12.57
CA CYS A 4 11.03 26.34 -13.36
C CYS A 4 11.19 27.79 -12.88
N ILE A 5 12.39 28.15 -12.39
CA ILE A 5 12.75 29.52 -12.00
C ILE A 5 13.96 29.91 -12.85
N ASP A 6 13.82 30.90 -13.74
CA ASP A 6 14.84 31.24 -14.75
C ASP A 6 16.18 31.68 -14.14
N GLU A 7 16.18 32.14 -12.89
CA GLU A 7 17.36 32.60 -12.16
C GLU A 7 18.10 31.49 -11.38
N LEU A 8 17.56 30.27 -11.36
CA LEU A 8 18.14 29.12 -10.65
C LEU A 8 18.52 28.02 -11.65
N ASP A 9 19.81 27.67 -11.67
CA ASP A 9 20.33 26.58 -12.51
C ASP A 9 19.90 25.19 -12.02
N GLU A 10 19.52 25.06 -10.74
CA GLU A 10 19.07 23.80 -10.14
C GLU A 10 17.63 23.88 -9.60
N PRO A 11 16.85 22.77 -9.73
CA PRO A 11 15.49 22.73 -9.22
C PRO A 11 15.46 22.71 -7.68
N ILE A 12 14.62 23.55 -7.08
CA ILE A 12 14.37 23.54 -5.64
C ILE A 12 13.75 22.19 -5.25
N GLN A 13 14.39 21.50 -4.31
CA GLN A 13 13.95 20.21 -3.78
C GLN A 13 12.85 20.37 -2.72
N PRO A 14 12.01 19.35 -2.48
CA PRO A 14 11.15 19.33 -1.30
C PRO A 14 11.98 19.27 -0.02
N CYS A 15 11.49 19.86 1.07
CA CYS A 15 12.14 19.72 2.38
C CYS A 15 11.97 18.29 2.92
N ARG A 16 12.87 17.87 3.82
CA ARG A 16 12.82 16.57 4.50
C ARG A 16 11.48 16.33 5.21
N SER A 17 10.95 17.34 5.90
CA SER A 17 9.66 17.24 6.61
C SER A 17 8.49 16.90 5.69
N LEU A 18 8.46 17.49 4.48
CA LEU A 18 7.45 17.19 3.46
C LEU A 18 7.58 15.74 2.97
N CYS A 19 8.80 15.28 2.72
CA CYS A 19 9.02 13.87 2.36
C CYS A 19 8.52 12.92 3.46
N GLU A 20 8.85 13.19 4.72
CA GLU A 20 8.46 12.33 5.84
C GLU A 20 6.94 12.24 6.00
N GLN A 21 6.24 13.37 5.87
CA GLN A 21 4.78 13.42 5.91
C GLN A 21 4.14 12.57 4.80
N VAL A 22 4.63 12.72 3.56
CA VAL A 22 4.13 11.95 2.40
C VAL A 22 4.48 10.47 2.55
N ARG A 23 5.72 10.15 2.94
CA ARG A 23 6.16 8.77 3.18
C ARG A 23 5.29 8.10 4.24
N GLY A 24 5.01 8.76 5.36
CA GLY A 24 4.16 8.22 6.42
C GLY A 24 2.74 7.90 5.93
N SER A 25 2.21 8.71 5.02
CA SER A 25 0.85 8.54 4.49
C SER A 25 0.76 7.54 3.33
N CYS A 26 1.78 7.49 2.47
CA CYS A 26 1.73 6.74 1.21
C CYS A 26 2.57 5.46 1.19
N SER A 27 3.63 5.35 1.99
CA SER A 27 4.48 4.15 2.02
C SER A 27 3.72 2.87 2.39
N PRO A 28 2.74 2.87 3.32
CA PRO A 28 1.94 1.67 3.60
C PRO A 28 1.12 1.23 2.38
N VAL A 29 0.51 2.20 1.66
CA VAL A 29 -0.25 1.93 0.43
C VAL A 29 0.64 1.31 -0.62
N MET A 30 1.79 1.94 -0.92
CA MET A 30 2.71 1.43 -1.92
C MET A 30 3.15 -0.01 -1.58
N SER A 31 3.48 -0.26 -0.31
CA SER A 31 3.91 -1.58 0.17
C SER A 31 2.82 -2.64 -0.02
N ALA A 32 1.56 -2.31 0.25
CA ALA A 32 0.42 -3.20 0.06
C ALA A 32 0.22 -3.62 -1.42
N PHE A 33 0.61 -2.75 -2.37
CA PHE A 33 0.62 -3.06 -3.79
C PHE A 33 1.94 -3.65 -4.31
N GLY A 34 2.87 -4.01 -3.41
CA GLY A 34 4.16 -4.63 -3.75
C GLY A 34 5.23 -3.65 -4.21
N PHE A 35 5.02 -2.35 -4.04
CA PHE A 35 5.97 -1.30 -4.37
C PHE A 35 6.62 -0.77 -3.09
N PRO A 36 7.88 -1.13 -2.79
CA PRO A 36 8.57 -0.53 -1.64
C PRO A 36 8.77 0.97 -1.88
N TRP A 37 8.98 1.71 -0.79
CA TRP A 37 9.41 3.11 -0.89
C TRP A 37 10.76 3.16 -1.63
N PRO A 38 10.86 3.84 -2.78
CA PRO A 38 12.05 3.74 -3.62
C PRO A 38 13.21 4.57 -3.07
N ASP A 39 14.44 4.10 -3.29
CA ASP A 39 15.67 4.75 -2.83
C ASP A 39 15.80 6.21 -3.30
N MET A 40 15.20 6.53 -4.46
CA MET A 40 15.17 7.91 -4.99
C MET A 40 14.33 8.88 -4.17
N LEU A 41 13.44 8.37 -3.31
CA LEU A 41 12.57 9.15 -2.44
C LEU A 41 12.95 9.00 -0.96
N GLU A 42 14.11 8.42 -0.62
CA GLU A 42 14.57 8.40 0.77
C GLU A 42 14.71 9.81 1.34
N CYS A 43 14.04 10.09 2.45
CA CYS A 43 13.94 11.45 2.98
C CYS A 43 15.29 12.08 3.38
N ASN A 44 16.30 11.25 3.66
CA ASN A 44 17.66 11.71 3.94
C ASN A 44 18.35 12.36 2.71
N ARG A 45 17.82 12.16 1.50
CA ARG A 45 18.31 12.79 0.27
C ARG A 45 17.81 14.21 0.08
N PHE A 46 16.83 14.63 0.88
CA PHE A 46 16.24 15.95 0.81
C PHE A 46 16.85 16.89 1.88
N PRO A 47 16.96 18.20 1.56
CA PRO A 47 17.49 19.21 2.47
C PRO A 47 16.65 19.35 3.74
N GLU A 48 17.28 19.85 4.80
CA GLU A 48 16.58 20.17 6.05
C GLU A 48 15.72 21.44 5.89
N ASP A 49 14.73 21.63 6.78
CA ASP A 49 13.75 22.73 6.67
C ASP A 49 14.37 24.13 6.83
N ASN A 50 15.62 24.21 7.28
CA ASN A 50 16.41 25.44 7.41
C ASN A 50 17.18 25.83 6.13
N ASP A 51 17.25 24.93 5.14
CA ASP A 51 17.85 25.18 3.83
C ASP A 51 16.81 25.69 2.80
N LEU A 52 17.25 26.05 1.59
CA LEU A 52 16.34 26.43 0.51
C LEU A 52 15.60 25.21 -0.03
N CYS A 53 14.35 25.02 0.40
CA CYS A 53 13.50 23.91 -0.03
C CYS A 53 12.00 24.25 0.02
N ILE A 54 11.17 23.37 -0.56
CA ILE A 54 9.71 23.50 -0.54
C ILE A 54 9.14 22.82 0.71
N PRO A 55 8.61 23.57 1.70
CA PRO A 55 8.07 23.02 2.93
C PRO A 55 6.68 22.39 2.72
N PRO A 56 6.14 21.66 3.72
CA PRO A 56 4.75 21.25 3.72
C PRO A 56 3.82 22.47 3.59
N ALA A 57 2.71 22.31 2.87
CA ALA A 57 1.68 23.34 2.83
C ALA A 57 1.08 23.52 4.23
N ASP A 58 0.91 24.78 4.68
CA ASP A 58 0.28 25.09 5.97
C ASP A 58 -1.12 24.47 6.07
N SER A 59 -1.35 23.74 7.16
CA SER A 59 -2.53 22.91 7.42
C SER A 59 -3.84 23.68 7.69
N ASN A 60 -3.98 24.93 7.22
CA ASN A 60 -5.20 25.74 7.38
C ASN A 60 -6.20 25.57 6.25
N GLU A 61 -5.83 24.95 5.13
CA GLU A 61 -6.79 24.32 4.24
C GLU A 61 -6.70 22.82 4.44
N HIS A 62 -7.44 22.35 5.46
CA HIS A 62 -7.81 20.95 5.55
C HIS A 62 -8.67 20.66 4.32
N LEU A 63 -8.04 20.30 3.19
CA LEU A 63 -8.65 19.29 2.35
C LEU A 63 -8.91 18.15 3.32
N THR A 64 -10.17 17.99 3.70
CA THR A 64 -10.67 16.71 4.18
C THR A 64 -10.46 15.74 3.03
N VAL A 65 -9.21 15.35 2.80
CA VAL A 65 -8.91 14.01 2.29
C VAL A 65 -9.65 13.17 3.31
N PRO A 66 -10.73 12.47 2.92
CA PRO A 66 -11.31 11.51 3.83
C PRO A 66 -10.14 10.70 4.35
N LYS A 67 -9.99 10.57 5.66
CA LYS A 67 -9.29 9.42 6.24
C LYS A 67 -10.09 8.17 5.85
N GLU A 68 -10.25 7.90 4.56
CA GLU A 68 -10.25 6.54 4.11
C GLU A 68 -8.80 6.13 4.32
N GLU A 69 -8.54 5.62 5.53
CA GLU A 69 -7.43 4.70 5.73
C GLU A 69 -7.41 3.79 4.50
N PRO A 70 -6.24 3.54 3.91
CA PRO A 70 -6.14 2.52 2.88
C PRO A 70 -6.86 1.31 3.46
N ARG A 71 -7.88 0.80 2.75
CA ARG A 71 -8.66 -0.35 3.21
C ARG A 71 -7.79 -1.61 3.12
N VAL A 72 -6.68 -1.62 3.85
CA VAL A 72 -5.98 -2.81 4.28
C VAL A 72 -7.01 -3.50 5.15
N CYS A 73 -7.59 -4.58 4.61
CA CYS A 73 -8.59 -5.31 5.33
C CYS A 73 -8.01 -5.74 6.67
N GLU A 74 -8.72 -5.47 7.77
CA GLU A 74 -8.40 -6.15 9.02
C GLU A 74 -8.50 -7.66 8.74
N ALA A 75 -7.48 -8.41 9.13
CA ALA A 75 -7.53 -9.86 9.09
C ALA A 75 -8.80 -10.32 9.84
N CYS A 76 -9.56 -11.23 9.22
CA CYS A 76 -10.83 -11.72 9.75
C CYS A 76 -10.67 -12.09 11.23
N LYS A 77 -11.31 -11.32 12.13
CA LYS A 77 -11.41 -11.68 13.54
C LYS A 77 -12.44 -12.81 13.61
N ASP A 78 -12.01 -13.99 14.04
CA ASP A 78 -12.87 -15.16 14.20
C ASP A 78 -14.06 -14.81 15.11
N ASN A 79 -15.24 -14.62 14.52
CA ASN A 79 -16.50 -14.74 15.25
C ASN A 79 -17.02 -16.15 14.99
N ALA A 80 -17.21 -16.90 16.06
CA ALA A 80 -17.62 -18.28 16.00
C ALA A 80 -18.97 -18.44 15.26
N GLU A 81 -18.90 -19.19 14.16
CA GLU A 81 -19.93 -20.11 13.66
C GLU A 81 -21.30 -19.53 13.30
N ASN A 82 -21.39 -18.95 12.09
CA ASN A 82 -22.65 -18.92 11.36
C ASN A 82 -22.40 -19.25 9.88
N ASP A 83 -22.84 -20.43 9.43
CA ASP A 83 -22.72 -20.85 8.02
C ASP A 83 -23.39 -19.85 7.06
N ASN A 84 -24.44 -19.15 7.52
CA ASN A 84 -25.09 -18.12 6.73
C ASN A 84 -24.16 -16.91 6.49
N GLU A 85 -23.30 -16.56 7.44
CA GLU A 85 -22.34 -15.46 7.31
C GLU A 85 -21.25 -15.80 6.28
N ILE A 86 -20.80 -17.06 6.25
CA ILE A 86 -19.86 -17.56 5.24
C ILE A 86 -20.49 -17.49 3.84
N VAL A 87 -21.76 -17.91 3.70
CA VAL A 87 -22.49 -17.85 2.42
C VAL A 87 -22.72 -16.40 1.98
N GLU A 88 -23.06 -15.50 2.90
CA GLU A 88 -23.19 -14.08 2.58
C GLU A 88 -21.86 -13.47 2.14
N SER A 89 -20.76 -13.78 2.83
CA SER A 89 -19.41 -13.35 2.45
C SER A 89 -19.03 -13.86 1.07
N TYR A 90 -19.30 -15.13 0.78
CA TYR A 90 -19.09 -15.73 -0.54
C TYR A 90 -19.85 -14.97 -1.65
N CYS A 91 -21.10 -14.60 -1.40
CA CYS A 91 -21.93 -13.88 -2.36
C CYS A 91 -21.48 -12.42 -2.56
N LYS A 92 -21.07 -11.73 -1.49
CA LYS A 92 -20.70 -10.30 -1.52
C LYS A 92 -19.29 -10.03 -2.09
N ASN A 93 -18.36 -10.98 -2.01
CA ASN A 93 -16.97 -10.77 -2.44
C ASN A 93 -16.72 -11.13 -3.92
N ASP A 94 -15.74 -10.50 -4.57
CA ASP A 94 -15.43 -10.71 -5.99
C ASP A 94 -14.78 -12.07 -6.28
N PHE A 95 -14.11 -12.65 -5.29
CA PHE A 95 -13.46 -13.95 -5.37
C PHE A 95 -13.63 -14.77 -4.08
N ALA A 96 -13.53 -16.09 -4.22
CA ALA A 96 -13.52 -17.03 -3.11
C ALA A 96 -12.62 -18.22 -3.47
N LEU A 97 -11.70 -18.57 -2.57
CA LEU A 97 -10.69 -19.61 -2.80
C LEU A 97 -10.44 -20.42 -1.54
N LYS A 98 -10.24 -21.73 -1.71
CA LYS A 98 -9.70 -22.63 -0.69
C LYS A 98 -8.25 -22.91 -1.01
N ILE A 99 -7.38 -22.61 -0.07
CA ILE A 99 -5.93 -22.83 -0.15
C ILE A 99 -5.47 -23.61 1.08
N LYS A 100 -4.46 -24.47 0.91
CA LYS A 100 -3.69 -24.97 2.05
C LYS A 100 -2.50 -24.06 2.23
N VAL A 101 -2.34 -23.53 3.43
CA VAL A 101 -1.25 -22.62 3.75
C VAL A 101 -0.04 -23.44 4.20
N LYS A 102 1.11 -23.20 3.57
CA LYS A 102 2.41 -23.75 3.96
C LYS A 102 3.02 -22.93 5.09
N GLU A 103 2.97 -21.61 4.98
CA GLU A 103 3.58 -20.68 5.93
C GLU A 103 2.81 -19.35 5.99
N ILE A 104 2.71 -18.77 7.18
CA ILE A 104 2.17 -17.44 7.44
C ILE A 104 3.28 -16.60 8.07
N SER A 105 3.49 -15.40 7.55
CA SER A 105 4.46 -14.43 8.09
C SER A 105 3.86 -13.02 8.05
N TYR A 106 4.39 -12.11 8.88
CA TYR A 106 3.94 -10.71 8.92
C TYR A 106 5.01 -9.79 8.35
N ILE A 107 4.65 -8.92 7.41
CA ILE A 107 5.56 -7.95 6.80
C ILE A 107 4.89 -6.58 6.84
N ASN A 108 5.47 -5.62 7.56
CA ASN A 108 5.00 -4.23 7.62
C ASN A 108 3.51 -4.06 8.00
N GLY A 109 2.95 -4.99 8.79
CA GLY A 109 1.53 -4.99 9.17
C GLY A 109 0.65 -5.90 8.30
N ASP A 110 1.15 -6.36 7.16
CA ASP A 110 0.43 -7.25 6.25
C ASP A 110 0.69 -8.73 6.55
N THR A 111 -0.30 -9.58 6.29
CA THR A 111 -0.19 -11.03 6.41
C THR A 111 0.27 -11.63 5.08
N LYS A 112 1.51 -12.08 5.01
CA LYS A 112 2.03 -12.86 3.88
C LYS A 112 1.69 -14.34 4.05
N ILE A 113 0.92 -14.86 3.09
CA ILE A 113 0.49 -16.26 3.04
C ILE A 113 1.23 -16.98 1.92
N ILE A 114 1.96 -18.05 2.24
CA ILE A 114 2.62 -18.91 1.26
C ILE A 114 1.77 -20.18 1.10
N PRO A 115 1.14 -20.44 -0.05
CA PRO A 115 0.33 -21.64 -0.26
C PRO A 115 1.20 -22.89 -0.50
N GLU A 116 0.67 -24.07 -0.15
CA GLU A 116 1.22 -25.34 -0.59
C GLU A 116 0.99 -25.47 -2.11
N THR A 117 2.05 -25.77 -2.87
CA THR A 117 1.98 -25.91 -4.34
C THR A 117 0.87 -26.90 -4.74
N LYS A 118 -0.05 -26.48 -5.63
CA LYS A 118 -1.25 -27.21 -6.12
C LYS A 118 -2.47 -27.24 -5.18
N SER A 119 -2.47 -26.54 -4.05
CA SER A 119 -3.57 -26.59 -3.07
C SER A 119 -4.69 -25.56 -3.28
N LYS A 120 -4.65 -24.75 -4.35
CA LYS A 120 -5.63 -23.69 -4.63
C LYS A 120 -6.84 -24.23 -5.40
N THR A 121 -8.03 -24.13 -4.81
CA THR A 121 -9.32 -24.32 -5.47
C THR A 121 -10.04 -22.97 -5.53
N ILE A 122 -10.45 -22.54 -6.73
CA ILE A 122 -11.19 -21.29 -6.96
C ILE A 122 -12.69 -21.62 -7.01
N TYR A 123 -13.48 -21.00 -6.15
CA TYR A 123 -14.94 -21.15 -6.14
C TYR A 123 -15.65 -20.00 -6.86
N LYS A 124 -15.10 -18.78 -6.80
CA LYS A 124 -15.61 -17.58 -7.49
C LYS A 124 -14.46 -16.73 -7.99
N LEU A 125 -14.58 -16.18 -9.20
CA LEU A 125 -13.58 -15.30 -9.83
C LEU A 125 -14.26 -14.33 -10.80
N ASN A 126 -14.68 -13.16 -10.32
CA ASN A 126 -15.23 -12.11 -11.16
C ASN A 126 -14.16 -11.02 -11.37
N GLY A 127 -13.69 -10.84 -12.60
CA GLY A 127 -12.82 -9.71 -12.96
C GLY A 127 -11.34 -9.81 -12.54
N VAL A 128 -10.91 -10.91 -11.89
CA VAL A 128 -9.50 -11.13 -11.52
C VAL A 128 -8.81 -11.97 -12.59
N THR A 129 -7.84 -11.39 -13.30
CA THR A 129 -6.96 -12.13 -14.22
C THR A 129 -5.87 -12.85 -13.43
N GLU A 130 -5.63 -14.13 -13.71
CA GLU A 130 -4.58 -14.92 -13.06
C GLU A 130 -3.20 -14.47 -13.58
N THR A 131 -2.59 -13.48 -12.92
CA THR A 131 -1.18 -13.13 -13.18
C THR A 131 -0.30 -14.22 -12.58
N ARG A 132 0.00 -15.21 -13.41
CA ARG A 132 1.04 -16.20 -13.15
C ARG A 132 2.34 -15.42 -12.98
N SER A 133 2.92 -15.46 -11.78
CA SER A 133 4.25 -14.91 -11.52
C SER A 133 5.23 -15.63 -12.45
N GLU A 134 5.61 -15.00 -13.55
CA GLU A 134 6.72 -15.46 -14.38
C GLU A 134 7.99 -15.23 -13.57
N GLU A 135 8.54 -16.32 -13.03
CA GLU A 135 9.94 -16.43 -12.59
C GLU A 135 10.84 -15.84 -13.68
N HIS A 136 11.36 -14.64 -13.46
CA HIS A 136 12.47 -14.13 -14.25
C HIS A 136 13.73 -14.88 -13.79
N THR A 137 14.21 -15.77 -14.66
CA THR A 137 15.57 -16.33 -14.65
C THR A 137 16.55 -15.31 -15.19
#